data_AF-A0A5C5UCT1-F1
#
_entry.id   AF-A0A5C5UCT1-F1
#
_cell.length_a   1.000
_cell.length_b   1.000
_cell.length_c   1.000
_cell.angle_alpha   90.00
_cell.angle_beta   90.00
_cell.angle_gamma   90.00
#
_symmetry.space_group_name_H-M   'P 1'
#
loop_
_entity.id
_entity.type
_entity.pdbx_description
1 polymer ?
#
loop_
_entity_poly.entity_id
_entity_poly.type
_entity_poly.pdbx_seq_one_letter_code
_entity_poly.pdbx_strand_id
1 'polypeptide(L)'
;MNSSDPMSGQSDFGNGERLRKAREAAGLSVADVAQRLKMPARVVESLEAGDWDRLDAPVFVRGQLRSYARLLGVRVDDELPAASHAVPIEPARLQPRTFTPPLRRAADRMMGRMVYIVITALIAVPVWMATRSHLDSQIRVDASLDLPTTAASPAPARPQGNGQADTGPRPLVASMASLPPRAAKHNEQVSALSLRFTEDSWVEIFAADGDVLERGLLKAGERRDYARGEVGRVVLGNAGSVEVKGNGNVQDLSAFQRANVARFTVSSDGSIEPIGQ
;
A
#
# COMPACT_ATOMS: atom_id res chain seq x y z
N MET A 1 -43.27 -3.50 31.52
CA MET A 1 -44.29 -2.96 30.60
C MET A 1 -43.91 -1.53 30.30
N ASN A 2 -43.40 -1.22 29.10
CA ASN A 2 -43.18 0.16 28.69
C ASN A 2 -44.21 0.48 27.61
N SER A 3 -45.16 1.35 27.95
CA SER A 3 -46.27 1.76 27.09
C SER A 3 -45.72 2.49 25.87
N SER A 4 -45.90 1.89 24.70
CA SER A 4 -45.75 2.54 23.39
C SER A 4 -46.90 3.53 23.22
N ASP A 5 -46.59 4.82 23.31
CA ASP A 5 -47.53 5.93 23.14
C ASP A 5 -47.85 6.10 21.64
N PRO A 6 -49.09 5.85 21.16
CA PRO A 6 -49.41 5.81 19.72
C PRO A 6 -49.68 7.18 19.08
N MET A 7 -49.32 8.29 19.73
CA MET A 7 -49.74 9.64 19.33
C MET A 7 -48.77 10.42 18.43
N SER A 8 -47.59 9.87 18.11
CA SER A 8 -46.58 10.56 17.28
C SER A 8 -46.85 10.54 15.77
N GLY A 9 -47.93 9.91 15.30
CA GLY A 9 -48.21 9.79 13.87
C GLY A 9 -49.04 10.93 13.26
N GLN A 10 -49.74 11.75 14.05
CA GLN A 10 -50.76 12.67 13.50
C GLN A 10 -50.21 13.99 12.92
N SER A 11 -49.06 14.47 13.39
CA SER A 11 -48.40 15.67 12.86
C SER A 11 -47.79 15.44 11.47
N ASP A 12 -47.36 14.21 11.21
CA ASP A 12 -46.56 13.85 10.04
C ASP A 12 -47.35 13.77 8.74
N PHE A 13 -48.58 13.26 8.83
CA PHE A 13 -49.52 13.24 7.71
C PHE A 13 -49.82 14.65 7.17
N GLY A 14 -49.75 15.67 8.04
CA GLY A 14 -49.97 17.06 7.66
C GLY A 14 -48.92 17.60 6.69
N ASN A 15 -47.66 17.16 6.83
CA ASN A 15 -46.55 17.62 5.99
C ASN A 15 -46.57 16.97 4.60
N GLY A 16 -46.83 15.66 4.52
CA GLY A 16 -46.92 14.93 3.25
C GLY A 16 -48.09 15.39 2.37
N GLU A 17 -49.28 15.50 2.95
CA GLU A 17 -50.47 15.99 2.23
C GLU A 17 -50.32 17.43 1.75
N ARG A 18 -49.61 18.25 2.52
CA ARG A 18 -49.35 19.65 2.17
C ARG A 18 -48.36 19.77 1.01
N LEU A 19 -47.35 18.92 0.96
CA LEU A 19 -46.45 18.82 -0.20
C LEU A 19 -47.21 18.34 -1.44
N ARG A 20 -48.09 17.35 -1.30
CA ARG A 20 -48.94 16.86 -2.39
C ARG A 20 -49.81 17.98 -2.97
N LYS A 21 -50.57 18.68 -2.12
CA LYS A 21 -51.42 19.80 -2.55
C LYS A 21 -50.62 20.91 -3.22
N ALA A 22 -49.42 21.21 -2.71
CA ALA A 22 -48.55 22.20 -3.30
C ALA A 22 -47.99 21.77 -4.66
N ARG A 23 -47.67 20.49 -4.84
CA ARG A 23 -47.28 19.93 -6.14
C ARG A 23 -48.41 20.03 -7.15
N GLU A 24 -49.63 19.65 -6.74
CA GLU A 24 -50.82 19.72 -7.59
C GLU A 24 -51.17 21.16 -7.97
N ALA A 25 -51.07 22.10 -7.04
CA ALA A 25 -51.24 23.53 -7.31
C ALA A 25 -50.18 24.08 -8.27
N ALA A 26 -48.96 23.53 -8.25
CA ALA A 26 -47.90 23.86 -9.19
C ALA A 26 -48.05 23.14 -10.56
N GLY A 27 -49.04 22.26 -10.72
CA GLY A 27 -49.27 21.50 -11.96
C GLY A 27 -48.17 20.50 -12.30
N LEU A 28 -47.38 20.06 -11.30
CA LEU A 28 -46.25 19.15 -11.52
C LEU A 28 -46.66 17.69 -11.30
N SER A 29 -46.19 16.79 -12.17
CA SER A 29 -46.31 15.36 -11.90
C SER A 29 -45.27 14.90 -10.86
N VAL A 30 -45.52 13.76 -10.23
CA VAL A 30 -44.54 13.11 -9.33
C VAL A 30 -43.23 12.84 -10.06
N ALA A 31 -43.29 12.45 -11.33
CA ALA A 31 -42.12 12.20 -12.18
C ALA A 31 -41.30 13.48 -12.44
N ASP A 32 -41.97 14.63 -12.65
CA ASP A 32 -41.30 15.91 -12.86
C ASP A 32 -40.54 16.36 -11.61
N VAL A 33 -41.18 16.21 -10.44
CA VAL A 33 -40.56 16.49 -9.15
C VAL A 33 -39.38 15.57 -8.91
N ALA A 34 -39.55 14.26 -9.13
CA ALA A 34 -38.51 13.25 -9.01
C ALA A 34 -37.28 13.61 -9.86
N GLN A 35 -37.50 14.01 -11.12
CA GLN A 35 -36.42 14.44 -12.02
C GLN A 35 -35.73 15.73 -11.55
N ARG A 36 -36.49 16.75 -11.13
CA ARG A 36 -35.93 18.03 -10.66
C ARG A 36 -35.14 17.90 -9.37
N LEU A 37 -35.63 17.09 -8.44
CA LEU A 37 -34.98 16.84 -7.15
C LEU A 37 -33.89 15.76 -7.23
N LYS A 38 -33.76 15.07 -8.38
CA LYS A 38 -32.89 13.89 -8.57
C LYS A 38 -33.18 12.82 -7.52
N MET A 39 -34.45 12.60 -7.21
CA MET A 39 -34.93 11.60 -6.26
C MET A 39 -35.74 10.55 -7.03
N PRO A 40 -35.66 9.26 -6.66
CA PRO A 40 -36.54 8.25 -7.23
C PRO A 40 -38.02 8.60 -7.00
N ALA A 41 -38.90 8.32 -7.96
CA ALA A 41 -40.34 8.59 -7.84
C ALA A 41 -40.97 7.95 -6.58
N ARG A 42 -40.55 6.71 -6.24
CA ARG A 42 -40.96 6.02 -5.00
C ARG A 42 -40.70 6.84 -3.73
N VAL A 43 -39.60 7.62 -3.70
CA VAL A 43 -39.25 8.44 -2.55
C VAL A 43 -40.20 9.62 -2.45
N VAL A 44 -40.50 10.28 -3.57
CA VAL A 44 -41.46 11.40 -3.62
C VAL A 44 -42.85 10.93 -3.17
N GLU A 45 -43.29 9.75 -3.60
CA GLU A 45 -44.55 9.13 -3.18
C GLU A 45 -44.58 8.83 -1.68
N SER A 46 -43.50 8.25 -1.13
CA SER A 46 -43.36 8.01 0.31
C SER A 46 -43.37 9.31 1.12
N LEU A 47 -42.73 10.38 0.64
CA LEU A 47 -42.75 11.69 1.29
C LEU A 47 -44.16 12.30 1.31
N GLU A 48 -44.94 12.14 0.23
CA GLU A 48 -46.32 12.61 0.15
C GLU A 48 -47.29 11.74 0.97
N ALA A 49 -47.02 10.45 1.10
CA ALA A 49 -47.81 9.52 1.91
C ALA A 49 -47.48 9.59 3.42
N GLY A 50 -46.38 10.26 3.79
CA GLY A 50 -45.88 10.28 5.18
C GLY A 50 -45.33 8.93 5.64
N ASP A 51 -44.98 8.04 4.71
CA ASP A 51 -44.53 6.68 5.01
C ASP A 51 -43.00 6.64 5.09
N TRP A 52 -42.47 7.14 6.21
CA TRP A 52 -41.02 7.31 6.42
C TRP A 52 -40.28 5.98 6.60
N ASP A 53 -40.96 4.95 7.11
CA ASP A 53 -40.38 3.63 7.39
C ASP A 53 -40.04 2.86 6.11
N ARG A 54 -40.70 3.18 4.99
CA ARG A 54 -40.39 2.60 3.67
C ARG A 54 -39.17 3.22 2.99
N LEU A 55 -38.60 4.28 3.55
CA LEU A 55 -37.42 4.91 2.98
C LEU A 55 -36.17 4.16 3.44
N ASP A 56 -35.42 3.60 2.49
CA ASP A 56 -34.19 2.81 2.70
C ASP A 56 -33.13 3.52 3.57
N ALA A 57 -33.24 4.84 3.74
CA ALA A 57 -32.30 5.65 4.48
C ALA A 57 -33.02 6.77 5.28
N PRO A 58 -33.60 6.43 6.46
CA PRO A 58 -34.37 7.36 7.29
C PRO A 58 -33.59 8.62 7.70
N VAL A 59 -32.26 8.53 7.72
CA VAL A 59 -31.34 9.65 8.03
C VAL A 59 -31.46 10.80 7.02
N PHE A 60 -31.84 10.53 5.77
CA PHE A 60 -31.90 11.55 4.71
C PHE A 60 -33.29 12.17 4.51
N VAL A 61 -34.32 11.66 5.18
CA VAL A 61 -35.73 12.07 5.00
C VAL A 61 -35.91 13.57 5.25
N ARG A 62 -35.30 14.10 6.32
CA ARG A 62 -35.35 15.53 6.64
C ARG A 62 -34.78 16.41 5.54
N GLY A 63 -33.67 15.99 4.95
CA GLY A 63 -33.04 16.72 3.84
C GLY A 63 -33.91 16.70 2.59
N GLN A 64 -34.53 15.55 2.30
CA GLN A 64 -35.41 15.37 1.16
C GLN A 64 -36.70 16.19 1.29
N LEU A 65 -37.33 16.17 2.46
CA LEU A 65 -38.51 16.97 2.80
C LEU A 65 -38.23 18.47 2.58
N ARG A 66 -37.11 18.97 3.12
CA ARG A 66 -36.70 20.38 2.97
C ARG A 66 -36.39 20.75 1.52
N SER A 67 -35.75 19.85 0.77
CA SER A 67 -35.46 20.09 -0.65
C SER A 67 -36.74 20.16 -1.47
N TYR A 68 -37.72 19.31 -1.17
CA TYR A 68 -39.01 19.31 -1.83
C TYR A 68 -39.84 20.56 -1.46
N ALA A 69 -39.90 20.90 -0.18
CA ALA A 69 -40.51 22.13 0.31
C ALA A 69 -39.94 23.39 -0.36
N ARG A 70 -38.61 23.42 -0.54
CA ARG A 70 -37.91 24.52 -1.25
C ARG A 70 -38.29 24.59 -2.72
N LEU A 71 -38.43 23.47 -3.42
CA LEU A 71 -38.84 23.44 -4.82
C LEU A 71 -40.24 24.04 -5.02
N LEU A 72 -41.16 23.78 -4.10
CA LEU A 72 -42.54 24.25 -4.16
C LEU A 72 -42.79 25.59 -3.45
N GLY A 73 -41.79 26.13 -2.75
CA GLY A 73 -41.91 27.38 -1.98
C GLY A 73 -42.81 27.28 -0.74
N VAL A 74 -43.02 26.07 -0.20
CA VAL A 74 -43.93 25.82 0.93
C VAL A 74 -43.16 25.59 2.23
N ARG A 75 -43.71 26.06 3.35
CA ARG A 75 -43.06 26.09 4.68
C ARG A 75 -43.30 24.83 5.52
N VAL A 76 -42.79 23.67 5.13
CA VAL A 76 -43.04 22.42 5.89
C VAL A 76 -42.44 22.50 7.31
N ASP A 77 -43.19 22.04 8.32
CA ASP A 77 -42.74 22.06 9.71
C ASP A 77 -41.74 20.92 9.93
N ASP A 78 -40.54 21.25 10.41
CA ASP A 78 -39.40 20.32 10.58
C ASP A 78 -39.58 19.38 11.81
N GLU A 79 -40.76 19.35 12.43
CA GLU A 79 -41.13 18.46 13.53
C GLU A 79 -41.33 17.03 12.99
N LEU A 80 -40.25 16.41 12.54
CA LEU A 80 -40.16 14.96 12.42
C LEU A 80 -40.29 14.36 13.82
N PRO A 81 -40.95 13.21 13.99
CA PRO A 81 -40.97 12.53 15.27
C PRO A 81 -39.54 12.31 15.73
N ALA A 82 -39.31 12.55 17.02
CA ALA A 82 -38.08 12.23 17.72
C ALA A 82 -37.67 10.73 17.60
N ALA A 83 -38.43 9.90 16.89
CA ALA A 83 -38.24 8.47 16.70
C ALA A 83 -37.06 8.07 15.80
N SER A 84 -36.26 9.00 15.27
CA SER A 84 -34.99 8.68 14.57
C SER A 84 -33.75 9.33 15.19
N HIS A 85 -33.87 9.99 16.34
CA HIS A 85 -32.70 10.33 17.13
C HIS A 85 -32.31 9.13 17.99
N ALA A 86 -31.12 8.60 17.69
CA ALA A 86 -30.39 7.56 18.42
C ALA A 86 -30.70 6.11 18.04
N VAL A 87 -30.44 5.72 16.79
CA VAL A 87 -29.42 4.67 16.69
C VAL A 87 -28.12 5.44 16.88
N PRO A 88 -27.43 5.30 18.02
CA PRO A 88 -26.07 5.80 18.11
C PRO A 88 -25.37 5.32 16.86
N ILE A 89 -24.76 6.22 16.10
CA ILE A 89 -23.75 5.81 15.14
C ILE A 89 -22.63 5.26 16.02
N GLU A 90 -22.78 4.03 16.48
CA GLU A 90 -21.74 3.26 17.11
C GLU A 90 -20.72 3.15 15.99
N PRO A 91 -19.55 3.82 16.10
CA PRO A 91 -18.57 3.81 15.04
C PRO A 91 -18.35 2.35 14.72
N ALA A 92 -18.65 1.93 13.48
CA ALA A 92 -18.63 0.54 13.09
C ALA A 92 -17.37 -0.07 13.68
N ARG A 93 -17.51 -0.90 14.72
CA ARG A 93 -16.36 -1.46 15.42
C ARG A 93 -15.58 -2.15 14.33
N LEU A 94 -14.41 -1.61 14.02
CA LEU A 94 -13.49 -2.17 13.07
C LEU A 94 -13.12 -3.54 13.62
N GLN A 95 -13.89 -4.58 13.27
CA GLN A 95 -13.52 -5.94 13.53
C GLN A 95 -12.33 -6.19 12.62
N PRO A 96 -11.12 -6.34 13.17
CA PRO A 96 -9.96 -6.69 12.37
C PRO A 96 -10.26 -8.10 11.86
N ARG A 97 -10.65 -8.24 10.59
CA ARG A 97 -10.94 -9.53 9.96
C ARG A 97 -9.70 -10.42 9.78
N THR A 98 -8.62 -10.16 10.50
CA THR A 98 -7.42 -10.99 10.45
C THR A 98 -6.67 -10.98 11.78
N PHE A 99 -7.31 -11.48 12.85
CA PHE A 99 -6.53 -12.03 13.97
C PHE A 99 -6.00 -13.41 13.54
N THR A 100 -4.93 -13.44 12.73
CA THR A 100 -4.13 -14.66 12.59
C THR A 100 -3.39 -14.86 13.90
N PRO A 101 -3.66 -15.93 14.67
CA PRO A 101 -3.01 -16.15 15.95
C PRO A 101 -1.48 -16.22 15.75
N PRO A 102 -0.69 -15.61 16.64
CA PRO A 102 0.77 -15.52 16.48
C PRO A 102 1.44 -16.89 16.34
N LEU A 103 0.85 -17.93 16.96
CA LEU A 103 1.32 -19.31 16.82
C LEU A 103 1.24 -19.83 15.38
N ARG A 104 0.22 -19.48 14.59
CA ARG A 104 0.11 -19.94 13.19
C ARG A 104 1.18 -19.30 12.29
N ARG A 105 1.45 -18.00 12.47
CA ARG A 105 2.52 -17.31 11.71
C ARG A 105 3.93 -17.76 12.10
N ALA A 106 4.13 -18.22 13.33
CA ALA A 106 5.39 -18.83 13.76
C ALA A 106 5.53 -20.25 13.18
N ALA A 107 4.45 -21.04 13.20
CA ALA A 107 4.41 -22.37 12.62
C ALA A 107 4.67 -22.36 11.11
N ASP A 108 4.07 -21.44 10.34
CA ASP A 108 4.28 -21.36 8.88
C ASP A 108 5.73 -20.98 8.51
N ARG A 109 6.35 -20.07 9.28
CA ARG A 109 7.77 -19.73 9.12
C ARG A 109 8.71 -20.87 9.51
N MET A 110 8.32 -21.70 10.48
CA MET A 110 9.08 -22.87 10.90
C MET A 110 8.91 -24.04 9.92
N MET A 111 7.72 -24.20 9.35
CA MET A 111 7.40 -25.22 8.33
C MET A 111 8.26 -25.01 7.08
N GLY A 112 8.38 -23.78 6.57
CA GLY A 112 9.24 -23.48 5.43
C GLY A 112 10.71 -23.82 5.66
N ARG A 113 11.23 -23.57 6.88
CA ARG A 113 12.60 -23.92 7.27
C ARG A 113 12.80 -25.43 7.37
N MET A 114 11.83 -26.15 7.94
CA MET A 114 11.88 -27.62 8.02
C MET A 114 11.84 -28.27 6.64
N VAL A 115 11.02 -27.77 5.72
CA VAL A 115 10.99 -28.26 4.34
C VAL A 115 12.35 -28.07 3.66
N TYR A 116 12.97 -26.90 3.80
CA TYR A 116 14.31 -26.66 3.24
C TYR A 116 15.38 -27.57 3.85
N ILE A 117 15.34 -27.79 5.17
CA ILE A 117 16.27 -28.70 5.87
C ILE A 117 16.08 -30.15 5.38
N VAL A 118 14.84 -30.63 5.24
CA VAL A 118 14.55 -31.99 4.77
C VAL A 118 15.02 -32.19 3.32
N ILE A 119 14.75 -31.24 2.42
CA ILE A 119 15.21 -31.30 1.03
C ILE A 119 16.75 -31.28 0.99
N THR A 120 17.38 -30.41 1.78
CA THR A 120 18.85 -30.34 1.86
C THR A 120 19.44 -31.64 2.40
N ALA A 121 18.86 -32.24 3.43
CA ALA A 121 19.30 -33.51 3.98
C ALA A 121 19.14 -34.67 2.99
N LEU A 122 18.03 -34.70 2.23
CA LEU A 122 17.78 -35.68 1.16
C LEU A 122 18.85 -35.64 0.07
N ILE A 123 19.51 -34.50 -0.15
CA ILE A 123 20.59 -34.36 -1.13
C ILE A 123 21.96 -34.57 -0.46
N ALA A 124 22.21 -33.95 0.68
CA ALA A 124 23.51 -33.94 1.34
C ALA A 124 23.89 -35.30 1.92
N VAL A 125 22.95 -36.05 2.50
CA VAL A 125 23.20 -37.38 3.09
C VAL A 125 23.67 -38.41 2.06
N PRO A 126 22.99 -38.61 0.91
CA PRO A 126 23.47 -39.55 -0.09
C PRO A 126 24.79 -39.11 -0.73
N VAL A 127 25.01 -37.81 -0.95
CA VAL A 127 26.29 -37.30 -1.46
C VAL A 127 27.42 -37.58 -0.49
N TRP A 128 27.23 -37.30 0.80
CA TRP A 128 28.23 -37.57 1.84
C TRP A 128 28.50 -39.06 2.01
N MET A 129 27.46 -39.89 1.95
CA MET A 129 27.59 -41.35 2.04
C MET A 129 28.39 -41.90 0.86
N ALA A 130 28.12 -41.41 -0.36
CA ALA A 130 28.87 -41.79 -1.56
C ALA A 130 30.33 -41.30 -1.52
N THR A 131 30.60 -40.10 -1.02
CA THR A 131 32.00 -39.63 -0.90
C THR A 131 32.77 -40.41 0.16
N ARG A 132 32.15 -40.76 1.29
CA ARG A 132 32.79 -41.61 2.31
C ARG A 132 33.10 -43.01 1.79
N SER A 133 32.18 -43.64 1.05
CA SER A 133 32.40 -44.99 0.52
C SER A 133 33.48 -45.00 -0.58
N HIS A 134 33.59 -43.94 -1.37
CA HIS A 134 34.66 -43.80 -2.37
C HIS A 134 36.05 -43.62 -1.74
N LEU A 135 36.17 -42.87 -0.64
CA LEU A 135 37.45 -42.74 0.08
C LEU A 135 37.89 -44.07 0.72
N ASP A 136 36.97 -44.81 1.33
CA ASP A 136 37.28 -46.11 1.96
C ASP A 136 37.62 -47.20 0.92
N SER A 137 37.00 -47.13 -0.27
CA SER A 137 37.30 -48.05 -1.37
C SER A 137 38.67 -47.81 -2.00
N GLN A 138 39.14 -46.56 -2.08
CA GLN A 138 40.47 -46.25 -2.62
C GLN A 138 41.60 -46.71 -1.67
N ILE A 139 41.41 -46.62 -0.35
CA ILE A 139 42.40 -47.05 0.64
C ILE A 139 42.66 -48.58 0.59
N ARG A 140 41.67 -49.38 0.18
CA ARG A 140 41.83 -50.84 0.06
C ARG A 140 42.56 -51.30 -1.20
N VAL A 141 42.60 -50.48 -2.26
CA VAL A 141 43.24 -50.86 -3.54
C VAL A 141 44.76 -50.62 -3.49
N ASP A 142 45.22 -49.60 -2.75
CA ASP A 142 46.65 -49.31 -2.60
C ASP A 142 47.37 -50.26 -1.62
N ALA A 143 46.63 -50.96 -0.75
CA ALA A 143 47.19 -51.89 0.23
C ALA A 143 47.58 -53.28 -0.33
N SER A 144 47.41 -53.52 -1.64
CA SER A 144 47.70 -54.82 -2.28
C SER A 144 48.89 -54.80 -3.27
N LEU A 145 49.79 -53.82 -3.18
CA LEU A 145 51.06 -53.83 -3.91
C LEU A 145 52.22 -54.32 -3.03
N ASP A 146 52.18 -55.59 -2.61
CA ASP A 146 53.36 -56.29 -2.11
C ASP A 146 53.51 -57.63 -2.86
N LEU A 147 54.22 -57.58 -3.98
CA LEU A 147 54.79 -58.74 -4.66
C LEU A 147 56.26 -58.41 -4.99
N PRO A 148 57.22 -59.30 -4.69
CA PRO A 148 58.63 -59.01 -4.90
C PRO A 148 58.96 -59.16 -6.38
N THR A 149 59.48 -58.11 -7.01
CA THR A 149 60.11 -58.20 -8.33
C THR A 149 61.57 -57.81 -8.24
N THR A 150 62.38 -58.85 -8.36
CA THR A 150 63.83 -58.84 -8.58
C THR A 150 64.20 -58.12 -9.88
N ALA A 151 65.31 -57.36 -9.78
CA ALA A 151 66.28 -56.98 -10.81
C ALA A 151 65.91 -55.98 -11.93
N ALA A 152 66.71 -54.90 -11.93
CA ALA A 152 67.56 -54.42 -13.04
C ALA A 152 67.31 -52.96 -13.51
N SER A 153 68.32 -52.13 -13.25
CA SER A 153 68.64 -50.89 -13.99
C SER A 153 69.20 -51.27 -15.37
N PRO A 154 69.13 -50.43 -16.44
CA PRO A 154 69.75 -49.09 -16.47
C PRO A 154 68.98 -47.98 -17.25
N ALA A 155 69.43 -46.73 -17.05
CA ALA A 155 69.07 -45.49 -17.78
C ALA A 155 69.66 -45.45 -19.23
N PRO A 156 69.66 -44.34 -20.02
CA PRO A 156 68.91 -43.05 -20.02
C PRO A 156 68.36 -42.64 -21.44
N ALA A 157 67.61 -41.53 -21.58
CA ALA A 157 67.74 -40.56 -22.70
C ALA A 157 66.76 -39.36 -22.62
N ARG A 158 67.30 -38.15 -22.80
CA ARG A 158 66.63 -36.88 -23.14
C ARG A 158 66.50 -36.77 -24.67
N PRO A 159 65.57 -35.98 -25.25
CA PRO A 159 65.83 -34.55 -25.55
C PRO A 159 64.57 -33.64 -25.39
N GLN A 160 64.67 -32.44 -24.80
CA GLN A 160 64.83 -31.13 -25.47
C GLN A 160 64.05 -30.91 -26.78
N GLY A 161 63.19 -29.87 -26.78
CA GLY A 161 62.57 -29.28 -27.97
C GLY A 161 62.09 -27.85 -27.67
N ASN A 162 62.87 -26.87 -28.14
CA ASN A 162 62.63 -25.42 -28.08
C ASN A 162 61.43 -24.97 -28.94
N GLY A 163 60.84 -23.82 -28.59
CA GLY A 163 59.94 -23.09 -29.49
C GLY A 163 59.54 -21.72 -28.94
N GLN A 164 60.37 -20.71 -29.22
CA GLN A 164 60.14 -19.29 -28.91
C GLN A 164 58.87 -18.70 -29.57
N ALA A 165 58.34 -17.72 -28.85
CA ALA A 165 57.57 -16.54 -29.27
C ALA A 165 57.46 -16.25 -30.78
N ASP A 166 56.25 -15.93 -31.25
CA ASP A 166 56.07 -14.68 -31.97
C ASP A 166 54.63 -14.12 -31.88
N THR A 167 54.65 -12.80 -31.97
CA THR A 167 53.67 -11.74 -31.87
C THR A 167 52.51 -11.80 -32.87
N GLY A 168 51.31 -11.46 -32.37
CA GLY A 168 50.12 -11.19 -33.18
C GLY A 168 49.29 -10.07 -32.52
N PRO A 169 48.64 -9.17 -33.29
CA PRO A 169 48.20 -7.86 -32.78
C PRO A 169 47.00 -7.97 -31.84
N ARG A 170 47.11 -7.31 -30.68
CA ARG A 170 45.98 -7.08 -29.76
C ARG A 170 44.96 -6.16 -30.45
N PRO A 171 43.66 -6.52 -30.54
CA PRO A 171 42.65 -5.58 -31.00
C PRO A 171 42.53 -4.43 -30.00
N LEU A 172 42.60 -3.21 -30.55
CA LEU A 172 42.45 -1.94 -29.86
C LEU A 172 41.05 -1.84 -29.24
N VAL A 173 41.03 -1.39 -28.00
CA VAL A 173 39.84 -1.07 -27.20
C VAL A 173 39.03 0.00 -27.93
N ALA A 174 37.81 -0.33 -28.37
CA ALA A 174 36.83 0.67 -28.76
C ALA A 174 36.32 1.35 -27.49
N SER A 175 36.94 2.48 -27.15
CA SER A 175 36.44 3.40 -26.14
C SER A 175 35.13 4.02 -26.64
N MET A 176 34.01 3.39 -26.31
CA MET A 176 32.72 4.07 -26.26
C MET A 176 32.74 4.93 -25.00
N ALA A 177 33.34 6.10 -25.09
CA ALA A 177 33.08 7.17 -24.14
C ALA A 177 31.61 7.54 -24.29
N SER A 178 30.76 6.95 -23.44
CA SER A 178 29.43 7.46 -23.20
C SER A 178 29.58 8.90 -22.72
N LEU A 179 29.01 9.84 -23.49
CA LEU A 179 28.85 11.22 -23.07
C LEU A 179 28.27 11.21 -21.65
N PRO A 180 28.89 11.87 -20.67
CA PRO A 180 28.24 12.03 -19.37
C PRO A 180 26.92 12.76 -19.63
N PRO A 181 25.78 12.28 -19.08
CA PRO A 181 24.56 13.06 -19.12
C PRO A 181 24.92 14.40 -18.48
N ARG A 182 24.73 15.48 -19.24
CA ARG A 182 24.86 16.86 -18.81
C ARG A 182 24.30 16.94 -17.40
N ALA A 183 25.21 17.02 -16.43
CA ALA A 183 24.87 17.14 -15.02
C ALA A 183 23.83 18.25 -14.95
N ALA A 184 22.64 17.84 -14.53
CA ALA A 184 21.54 18.73 -14.34
C ALA A 184 22.07 19.91 -13.54
N LYS A 185 21.91 21.12 -14.08
CA LYS A 185 21.80 22.30 -13.23
C LYS A 185 20.47 22.18 -12.50
N HIS A 186 20.31 21.16 -11.66
CA HIS A 186 19.30 21.13 -10.62
C HIS A 186 20.00 21.70 -9.42
N ASN A 187 19.60 22.92 -9.11
CA ASN A 187 20.17 23.75 -8.08
C ASN A 187 20.61 22.95 -6.85
N GLU A 188 21.87 23.13 -6.48
CA GLU A 188 22.37 22.96 -5.11
C GLU A 188 21.77 24.03 -4.17
N GLN A 189 20.55 24.50 -4.46
CA GLN A 189 19.73 25.28 -3.55
C GLN A 189 19.16 24.27 -2.57
N VAL A 190 19.89 24.06 -1.48
CA VAL A 190 19.43 23.50 -0.20
C VAL A 190 18.00 22.95 -0.26
N SER A 191 17.83 21.78 -0.88
CA SER A 191 16.53 21.12 -0.92
C SER A 191 16.19 20.77 0.52
N ALA A 192 15.04 21.26 1.00
CA ALA A 192 14.62 20.99 2.36
C ALA A 192 14.29 19.51 2.55
N LEU A 193 13.78 18.87 1.50
CA LEU A 193 13.43 17.47 1.48
C LEU A 193 13.89 16.82 0.17
N SER A 194 14.66 15.73 0.26
CA SER A 194 14.92 14.85 -0.88
C SER A 194 14.48 13.42 -0.57
N LEU A 195 13.74 12.83 -1.49
CA LEU A 195 13.22 11.47 -1.43
C LEU A 195 13.91 10.62 -2.50
N ARG A 196 14.50 9.49 -2.11
CA ARG A 196 15.09 8.52 -3.05
C ARG A 196 14.44 7.16 -2.85
N PHE A 197 13.91 6.60 -3.93
CA PHE A 197 13.11 5.38 -3.90
C PHE A 197 13.96 4.20 -4.36
N THR A 198 14.13 3.18 -3.51
CA THR A 198 14.88 1.96 -3.83
C THR A 198 13.97 0.88 -4.44
N GLU A 199 12.67 0.92 -4.11
CA GLU A 199 11.61 0.07 -4.68
C GLU A 199 10.40 0.92 -5.05
N ASP A 200 9.38 0.28 -5.65
CA ASP A 200 8.10 0.92 -5.92
C ASP A 200 7.44 1.39 -4.60
N SER A 201 7.06 2.66 -4.57
CA SER A 201 6.50 3.34 -3.40
C SER A 201 5.41 4.32 -3.84
N TRP A 202 4.23 4.22 -3.23
CA TRP A 202 3.21 5.23 -3.44
C TRP A 202 3.41 6.38 -2.48
N VAL A 203 3.19 7.61 -2.96
CA VAL A 203 3.39 8.82 -2.19
C VAL A 203 2.16 9.72 -2.28
N GLU A 204 1.87 10.39 -1.18
CA GLU A 204 0.95 11.53 -1.10
C GLU A 204 1.66 12.68 -0.41
N ILE A 205 1.86 13.77 -1.13
CA ILE A 205 2.60 14.94 -0.70
C ILE A 205 1.64 16.13 -0.74
N PHE A 206 1.51 16.79 0.41
CA PHE A 206 0.67 17.96 0.59
C PHE A 206 1.57 19.18 0.80
N ALA A 207 1.19 20.30 0.19
CA ALA A 207 1.81 21.60 0.41
C ALA A 207 1.54 22.12 1.83
N ALA A 208 2.26 23.18 2.21
CA ALA A 208 2.09 23.82 3.51
C ALA A 208 0.68 24.41 3.74
N ASP A 209 -0.04 24.75 2.67
CA ASP A 209 -1.44 25.20 2.66
C ASP A 209 -2.46 24.06 2.74
N GLY A 210 -2.01 22.80 2.58
CA GLY A 210 -2.85 21.60 2.58
C GLY A 210 -3.27 21.12 1.19
N ASP A 211 -2.91 21.82 0.12
CA ASP A 211 -3.18 21.38 -1.25
C ASP A 211 -2.33 20.16 -1.61
N VAL A 212 -2.82 19.30 -2.52
CA VAL A 212 -2.09 18.11 -2.94
C VAL A 212 -1.07 18.49 -4.00
N LEU A 213 0.22 18.41 -3.67
CA LEU A 213 1.32 18.63 -4.62
C LEU A 213 1.52 17.44 -5.55
N GLU A 214 1.57 16.24 -4.98
CA GLU A 214 1.87 15.03 -5.74
C GLU A 214 1.18 13.83 -5.11
N ARG A 215 0.52 13.02 -5.94
CA ARG A 215 -0.05 11.74 -5.55
C ARG A 215 0.16 10.73 -6.67
N GLY A 216 0.87 9.64 -6.38
CA GLY A 216 1.16 8.64 -7.39
C GLY A 216 2.03 7.50 -6.88
N LEU A 217 2.27 6.53 -7.77
CA LEU A 217 3.23 5.47 -7.56
C LEU A 217 4.56 5.88 -8.20
N LEU A 218 5.60 6.01 -7.39
CA LEU A 218 6.97 6.26 -7.84
C LEU A 218 7.72 4.94 -7.96
N LYS A 219 8.50 4.80 -9.03
CA LYS A 219 9.26 3.59 -9.33
C LYS A 219 10.62 3.58 -8.64
N ALA A 220 11.16 2.37 -8.48
CA ALA A 220 12.53 2.16 -8.03
C ALA A 220 13.55 2.99 -8.86
N GLY A 221 14.45 3.69 -8.18
CA GLY A 221 15.48 4.54 -8.77
C GLY A 221 15.07 5.99 -9.00
N GLU A 222 13.79 6.34 -8.84
CA GLU A 222 13.35 7.73 -8.94
C GLU A 222 13.82 8.56 -7.74
N ARG A 223 14.01 9.86 -7.99
CA ARG A 223 14.32 10.87 -6.98
C ARG A 223 13.34 12.03 -7.09
N ARG A 224 12.95 12.58 -5.94
CA ARG A 224 12.17 13.80 -5.83
C ARG A 224 12.85 14.75 -4.87
N ASP A 225 13.01 16.00 -5.26
CA ASP A 225 13.63 17.05 -4.45
C ASP A 225 12.61 18.19 -4.35
N TYR A 226 12.34 18.65 -3.12
CA TYR A 226 11.38 19.72 -2.85
C TYR A 226 12.06 20.90 -2.14
N ALA A 227 11.60 22.11 -2.46
CA ALA A 227 12.12 23.34 -1.87
C ALA A 227 11.60 23.54 -0.43
N ARG A 228 12.29 24.41 0.30
CA ARG A 228 11.93 24.75 1.68
C ARG A 228 10.57 25.45 1.73
N GLY A 229 9.66 24.93 2.57
CA GLY A 229 8.30 25.45 2.73
C GLY A 229 7.32 25.04 1.63
N GLU A 230 7.76 24.27 0.63
CA GLU A 230 6.89 23.73 -0.41
C GLU A 230 6.02 22.60 0.15
N VAL A 231 6.63 21.69 0.91
CA VAL A 231 5.97 20.52 1.47
C VAL A 231 5.60 20.76 2.93
N GLY A 232 4.34 20.48 3.29
CA GLY A 232 3.85 20.53 4.67
C GLY A 232 3.64 19.14 5.29
N ARG A 233 3.12 18.18 4.51
CA ARG A 233 2.84 16.83 4.99
C ARG A 233 3.14 15.78 3.93
N VAL A 234 3.78 14.70 4.35
CA VAL A 234 4.16 13.58 3.46
C VAL A 234 3.66 12.26 4.03
N VAL A 235 3.08 11.46 3.15
CA VAL A 235 2.71 10.07 3.40
C VAL A 235 3.43 9.20 2.37
N LEU A 236 4.25 8.27 2.86
CA LEU A 236 5.02 7.33 2.03
C LEU A 236 4.57 5.90 2.33
N GLY A 237 4.19 5.16 1.31
CA GLY A 237 4.02 3.71 1.36
C GLY A 237 5.31 2.97 1.05
N ASN A 238 5.48 1.76 1.57
CA ASN A 238 6.75 1.02 1.48
C ASN A 238 7.94 1.82 2.04
N ALA A 239 7.74 2.48 3.18
CA ALA A 239 8.70 3.44 3.73
C ALA A 239 10.06 2.85 4.12
N GLY A 240 10.17 1.51 4.26
CA GLY A 240 11.45 0.83 4.46
C GLY A 240 12.36 0.89 3.22
N SER A 241 11.79 1.17 2.04
CA SER A 241 12.49 1.22 0.76
C SER A 241 12.66 2.67 0.24
N VAL A 242 12.41 3.67 1.08
CA VAL A 242 12.57 5.10 0.74
C VAL A 242 13.60 5.75 1.65
N GLU A 243 14.66 6.27 1.06
CA GLU A 243 15.64 7.11 1.76
C GLU A 243 15.14 8.57 1.75
N VAL A 244 14.82 9.10 2.91
CA VAL A 244 14.44 10.51 3.08
C VAL A 244 15.65 11.27 3.64
N LYS A 245 16.00 12.38 3.00
CA LYS A 245 16.97 13.34 3.56
C LYS A 245 16.29 14.68 3.82
N GLY A 246 16.32 15.11 5.08
CA GLY A 246 15.90 16.44 5.50
C GLY A 246 17.13 17.33 5.66
N ASN A 247 17.15 18.51 5.03
CA ASN A 247 18.29 19.44 5.07
C ASN A 247 19.66 18.80 4.77
N GLY A 248 19.69 17.82 3.85
CA GLY A 248 20.90 17.10 3.46
C GLY A 248 21.30 15.91 4.35
N ASN A 249 20.70 15.76 5.54
CA ASN A 249 20.96 14.64 6.44
C ASN A 249 19.98 13.49 6.18
N VAL A 250 20.48 12.26 6.07
CA VAL A 250 19.63 11.06 6.01
C VAL A 250 18.89 10.94 7.33
N GLN A 251 17.55 10.95 7.26
CA GLN A 251 16.70 10.88 8.43
C GLN A 251 16.15 9.47 8.57
N ASP A 252 16.33 8.87 9.74
CA ASP A 252 15.79 7.54 10.00
C ASP A 252 14.26 7.61 10.10
N LEU A 253 13.60 6.92 9.17
CA LEU A 253 12.15 6.85 9.10
C LEU A 253 11.55 5.85 10.08
N SER A 254 12.37 5.01 10.72
CA SER A 254 11.92 3.95 11.62
C SER A 254 11.07 4.47 12.78
N ALA A 255 11.35 5.69 13.26
CA ALA A 255 10.55 6.36 14.28
C ALA A 255 9.17 6.84 13.80
N PHE A 256 8.98 6.98 12.49
CA PHE A 256 7.78 7.51 11.84
C PHE A 256 6.99 6.44 11.07
N GLN A 257 7.51 5.21 11.00
CA GLN A 257 6.89 4.08 10.33
C GLN A 257 5.85 3.40 11.23
N ARG A 258 4.61 3.28 10.74
CA ARG A 258 3.61 2.36 11.28
C ARG A 258 3.37 1.26 10.27
N ALA A 259 3.86 0.06 10.59
CA ALA A 259 3.93 -1.08 9.67
C ALA A 259 4.75 -0.74 8.41
N ASN A 260 4.12 -0.57 7.24
CA ASN A 260 4.80 -0.28 5.97
C ASN A 260 4.50 1.13 5.41
N VAL A 261 4.02 2.04 6.26
CA VAL A 261 3.67 3.42 5.88
C VAL A 261 4.33 4.40 6.84
N ALA A 262 5.07 5.37 6.33
CA ALA A 262 5.60 6.49 7.09
C ALA A 262 4.73 7.73 6.88
N ARG A 263 4.44 8.45 7.96
CA ARG A 263 3.70 9.70 7.92
C ARG A 263 4.43 10.74 8.76
N PHE A 264 4.77 11.86 8.14
CA PHE A 264 5.48 12.93 8.81
C PHE A 264 5.10 14.29 8.23
N THR A 265 5.27 15.33 9.04
CA THR A 265 5.17 16.72 8.61
C THR A 265 6.56 17.25 8.32
N VAL A 266 6.64 18.13 7.33
CA VAL A 266 7.89 18.83 6.99
C VAL A 266 7.66 20.28 7.36
N SER A 267 8.41 20.75 8.34
CA SER A 267 8.35 22.13 8.79
C SER A 267 9.03 23.05 7.76
N SER A 268 8.71 24.33 7.79
CA SER A 268 9.27 25.34 6.85
C SER A 268 10.78 25.52 6.98
N ASP A 269 11.44 24.91 7.97
CA ASP A 269 12.89 24.85 8.12
C ASP A 269 13.52 23.59 7.49
N GLY A 270 12.70 22.64 7.02
CA GLY A 270 13.12 21.34 6.51
C GLY A 270 13.27 20.26 7.57
N SER A 271 12.88 20.53 8.83
CA SER A 271 12.82 19.52 9.88
C SER A 271 11.59 18.62 9.68
N ILE A 272 11.76 17.33 10.01
CA ILE A 272 10.72 16.32 9.90
C ILE A 272 10.17 16.04 11.29
N GLU A 273 8.88 16.26 11.49
CA GLU A 273 8.20 16.03 12.77
C GLU A 273 7.14 14.93 12.67
N PRO A 274 6.90 14.16 13.75
CA PRO A 274 5.83 13.18 13.77
C PRO A 274 4.47 13.89 13.75
N ILE A 275 3.51 13.35 13.00
CA ILE A 275 2.12 13.82 13.06
C ILE A 275 1.62 13.59 14.50
N GLY A 276 1.43 14.68 15.24
CA GLY A 276 0.83 14.67 16.57
C GLY A 276 -0.49 13.89 16.55
N GLN A 277 -0.60 12.94 17.48
CA GLN A 277 -1.82 12.15 17.70
C GLN A 277 -2.93 12.98 18.34
#